data_AF-A0A7J2NQT3-F1
#
_entry.id   AF-A0A7J2NQT3-F1
#
_cell.length_a   1.000
_cell.length_b   1.000
_cell.length_c   1.000
_cell.angle_alpha   90.00
_cell.angle_beta   90.00
_cell.angle_gamma   90.00
#
_symmetry.space_group_name_H-M   'P 1'
#
loop_
_entity.id
_entity.type
_entity.pdbx_description
1 polymer ?
#
loop_
_entity_poly.entity_id
_entity_poly.type
_entity_poly.pdbx_seq_one_letter_code
_entity_poly.pdbx_strand_id
1 'polypeptide(L)'
;YKTCRDVNAVFHGHNNAIIMNAEKLGFPVTEREHEPGTIELAKEALKALDNKNLVVLKNHGFVSVGKTMKEAGELALATLKRSRESANFRG
;
A
#
# COMPACT_ATOMS: atom_id res chain seq x y z
N TYR A 1 -6.84 -2.35 12.19
CA TYR A 1 -7.86 -2.70 13.20
C TYR A 1 -7.42 -2.39 14.63
N LYS A 2 -6.43 -3.07 15.21
CA LYS A 2 -6.04 -2.80 16.63
C LYS A 2 -5.53 -1.36 16.87
N THR A 3 -4.75 -0.82 15.93
CA THR A 3 -4.12 0.50 16.06
C THR A 3 -4.97 1.60 15.42
N CYS A 4 -5.35 1.43 14.16
CA CYS A 4 -6.17 2.39 13.41
C CYS A 4 -7.66 2.13 13.70
N ARG A 5 -8.22 2.82 14.70
CA ARG A 5 -9.60 2.62 15.18
C ARG A 5 -10.67 3.00 14.15
N ASP A 6 -10.36 3.91 13.24
CA ASP A 6 -11.28 4.34 12.20
C ASP A 6 -11.31 3.41 10.98
N VAL A 7 -10.38 2.46 10.90
CA VAL A 7 -10.29 1.53 9.77
C VAL A 7 -11.23 0.35 9.99
N ASN A 8 -12.17 0.15 9.07
CA ASN A 8 -13.07 -1.01 9.04
C ASN A 8 -12.88 -1.90 7.79
N ALA A 9 -12.06 -1.47 6.83
CA ALA A 9 -11.72 -2.25 5.66
C ALA A 9 -10.22 -2.15 5.36
N VAL A 10 -9.63 -3.29 5.01
CA VAL A 10 -8.24 -3.42 4.58
C VAL A 10 -8.23 -4.25 3.30
N PHE A 11 -7.60 -3.71 2.25
CA PHE A 11 -7.39 -4.39 0.99
C PHE A 11 -5.91 -4.63 0.83
N HIS A 12 -5.57 -5.84 0.40
CA HIS A 12 -4.21 -6.23 0.09
C HIS A 12 -4.18 -6.75 -1.35
N GLY A 13 -3.14 -6.39 -2.09
CA GLY A 13 -2.98 -6.84 -3.47
C GLY A 13 -1.53 -6.82 -3.92
N HIS A 14 -1.26 -7.54 -5.00
CA HIS A 14 0.06 -7.65 -5.61
C HIS A 14 0.02 -7.03 -7.01
N ASN A 15 0.85 -6.01 -7.24
CA ASN A 15 0.99 -5.42 -8.56
C ASN A 15 2.37 -4.79 -8.78
N ASN A 16 3.08 -5.26 -9.79
CA ASN A 16 4.44 -4.79 -10.10
C ASN A 16 4.49 -3.31 -10.47
N ALA A 17 3.48 -2.77 -11.15
CA ALA A 17 3.47 -1.35 -11.52
C ALA A 17 3.42 -0.46 -10.26
N ILE A 18 2.65 -0.86 -9.25
CA ILE A 18 2.59 -0.15 -7.97
C ILE A 18 3.94 -0.22 -7.26
N ILE A 19 4.51 -1.42 -7.11
CA ILE A 19 5.78 -1.62 -6.41
C ILE A 19 6.90 -0.81 -7.07
N MET A 20 7.06 -0.91 -8.39
CA MET A 20 8.14 -0.26 -9.13
C MET A 20 8.04 1.28 -9.17
N ASN A 21 6.82 1.82 -9.09
CA ASN A 21 6.61 3.27 -9.16
C ASN A 21 6.32 3.91 -7.80
N ALA A 22 6.29 3.13 -6.71
CA ALA A 22 5.91 3.61 -5.39
C ALA A 22 6.77 4.78 -4.92
N GLU A 23 8.10 4.63 -4.96
CA GLU A 23 9.04 5.68 -4.56
C GLU A 23 8.93 6.90 -5.48
N LYS A 24 8.88 6.69 -6.80
CA LYS A 24 8.69 7.77 -7.80
C LYS A 24 7.40 8.57 -7.56
N LEU A 25 6.34 7.90 -7.13
CA LEU A 25 5.03 8.49 -6.86
C LEU A 25 4.89 9.06 -5.44
N GLY A 26 5.92 8.91 -4.60
CA GLY A 26 5.88 9.35 -3.20
C GLY A 26 4.92 8.54 -2.33
N PHE A 27 4.61 7.29 -2.70
CA PHE A 27 3.85 6.40 -1.84
C PHE A 27 4.72 5.92 -0.67
N PRO A 28 4.18 5.79 0.54
CA PRO A 28 4.91 5.20 1.65
C PRO A 28 5.32 3.77 1.30
N VAL A 29 6.60 3.44 1.47
CA VAL A 29 7.15 2.10 1.25
C VAL A 29 7.77 1.61 2.56
N THR A 30 7.60 0.32 2.88
CA THR A 30 8.32 -0.29 4.01
C THR A 30 9.82 -0.20 3.80
N GLU A 31 10.58 0.07 4.87
CA GLU A 31 12.04 0.19 4.77
C GLU A 31 12.68 -1.18 4.54
N ARG A 32 12.12 -2.20 5.21
CA ARG A 32 12.61 -3.58 5.19
C ARG A 32 11.58 -4.54 4.62
N GLU A 33 12.11 -5.64 4.11
CA GLU A 33 11.33 -6.81 3.72
C GLU A 33 11.23 -7.78 4.88
N HIS A 34 10.05 -8.39 5.01
CA HIS A 34 9.76 -9.41 5.99
C HIS A 34 8.90 -10.49 5.34
N GLU A 35 9.06 -11.72 5.82
CA GLU A 35 8.29 -12.86 5.34
C GLU A 35 6.77 -12.61 5.46
N PRO A 36 5.97 -12.97 4.43
CA PRO A 36 4.51 -12.88 4.50
C PRO A 36 3.95 -13.61 5.73
N GLY A 37 2.95 -13.02 6.37
CA GLY A 37 2.30 -13.62 7.55
C GLY A 37 3.05 -13.46 8.87
N THR A 38 4.18 -12.76 8.89
CA THR A 38 4.91 -12.44 10.13
C THR A 38 4.37 -11.20 10.84
N ILE A 39 4.56 -11.15 12.16
CA ILE A 39 4.21 -9.97 12.96
C ILE A 39 5.15 -8.81 12.61
N GLU A 40 6.38 -9.11 12.23
CA GLU A 40 7.40 -8.16 11.79
C GLU A 40 6.92 -7.42 10.55
N LEU A 41 6.38 -8.12 9.55
CA LEU A 41 5.77 -7.48 8.38
C LEU A 41 4.60 -6.57 8.77
N ALA A 42 3.75 -7.00 9.70
CA ALA A 42 2.63 -6.19 10.15
C ALA A 42 3.08 -4.91 10.88
N LYS A 43 4.13 -5.00 11.72
CA LYS A 43 4.72 -3.85 12.42
C LYS A 43 5.37 -2.87 11.44
N GLU A 44 6.12 -3.39 10.48
CA GLU A 44 6.78 -2.60 9.45
C GLU A 44 5.76 -1.89 8.56
N ALA A 45 4.71 -2.60 8.13
CA ALA A 45 3.59 -2.02 7.39
C ALA A 45 2.90 -0.91 8.18
N LEU A 46 2.65 -1.11 9.49
CA LEU A 46 2.05 -0.09 10.35
C LEU A 46 2.96 1.13 10.52
N LYS A 47 4.28 0.94 10.68
CA LYS A 47 5.26 2.02 10.77
C LYS A 47 5.26 2.88 9.51
N ALA A 48 5.27 2.25 8.33
CA ALA A 48 5.26 2.96 7.06
C ALA A 48 3.88 3.54 6.69
N LEU A 49 2.78 2.94 7.16
CA LEU A 49 1.44 3.47 6.96
C LEU A 49 1.24 4.79 7.71
N ASP A 50 1.74 4.90 8.95
CA ASP A 50 1.59 6.08 9.82
C ASP A 50 0.14 6.65 9.79
N ASN A 51 -0.05 7.90 9.37
CA ASN A 51 -1.34 8.56 9.23
C ASN A 51 -1.89 8.54 7.79
N LYS A 52 -1.35 7.67 6.93
CA LYS A 52 -1.80 7.47 5.54
C LYS A 52 -2.77 6.30 5.45
N ASN A 53 -3.46 6.23 4.32
CA ASN A 53 -4.42 5.15 4.02
C ASN A 53 -3.87 4.10 3.03
N LEU A 54 -2.60 4.21 2.64
CA LEU A 54 -1.94 3.33 1.69
C LEU A 54 -0.48 3.15 2.10
N VAL A 55 0.00 1.91 2.07
CA VAL A 55 1.41 1.56 2.19
C VAL A 55 1.78 0.52 1.14
N VAL A 56 2.97 0.64 0.57
CA VAL A 56 3.55 -0.36 -0.34
C VAL A 56 4.53 -1.21 0.45
N LEU A 57 4.34 -2.51 0.39
CA LEU A 57 5.25 -3.50 0.95
C LEU A 57 6.35 -3.75 -0.08
N LYS A 58 7.58 -3.38 0.26
CA LYS A 58 8.75 -3.51 -0.62
C LYS A 58 8.83 -4.94 -1.19
N ASN A 59 8.94 -5.03 -2.52
CA ASN A 59 9.03 -6.28 -3.29
C ASN A 59 7.92 -7.32 -3.05
N HIS A 60 6.78 -6.91 -2.49
CA HIS A 60 5.69 -7.82 -2.15
C HIS A 60 4.36 -7.32 -2.74
N GLY A 61 3.91 -6.14 -2.35
CA GLY A 61 2.57 -5.70 -2.70
C GLY A 61 2.20 -4.36 -2.11
N PHE A 62 0.92 -4.14 -1.88
CA PHE A 62 0.42 -2.96 -1.19
C PHE A 62 -0.71 -3.33 -0.24
N VAL A 63 -0.97 -2.41 0.67
CA VAL A 63 -2.12 -2.44 1.58
C VAL A 63 -2.79 -1.08 1.52
N SER A 64 -4.09 -1.06 1.24
CA SER A 64 -4.94 0.13 1.39
C SER A 64 -5.96 -0.08 2.50
N VAL A 65 -6.26 0.99 3.23
CA VAL A 65 -7.17 0.98 4.37
C VAL A 65 -8.23 2.07 4.23
N GLY A 66 -9.39 1.85 4.86
CA GLY A 66 -10.48 2.83 4.85
C GLY A 66 -11.56 2.53 5.89
N LYS A 67 -12.48 3.49 6.07
CA LYS A 67 -13.64 3.34 6.96
C LYS A 67 -14.70 2.44 6.36
N THR A 68 -14.68 2.26 5.04
CA THR A 68 -15.60 1.40 4.28
C THR A 68 -14.84 0.60 3.22
N MET A 69 -15.43 -0.51 2.77
CA MET A 69 -14.86 -1.29 1.65
C MET A 69 -14.71 -0.45 0.38
N LYS A 70 -15.65 0.48 0.13
CA LYS A 70 -15.62 1.38 -1.02
C LYS A 70 -14.39 2.28 -0.97
N GLU A 71 -14.12 2.94 0.15
CA GLU A 71 -12.96 3.81 0.32
C GLU A 71 -11.64 3.06 0.12
N ALA A 72 -11.48 1.90 0.77
CA ALA A 72 -10.25 1.11 0.67
C ALA A 72 -10.03 0.58 -0.76
N GLY A 73 -11.10 0.15 -1.43
CA GLY A 73 -11.08 -0.36 -2.80
C GLY A 73 -10.84 0.73 -3.85
N GLU A 74 -11.50 1.88 -3.75
CA GLU A 74 -11.27 3.01 -4.65
C GLU A 74 -9.84 3.54 -4.55
N LEU A 75 -9.29 3.57 -3.33
CA LEU A 75 -7.89 3.94 -3.12
C LEU A 75 -6.93 2.94 -3.79
N ALA A 76 -7.20 1.64 -3.69
CA ALA A 76 -6.40 0.61 -4.37
C ALA A 76 -6.43 0.80 -5.90
N LEU A 77 -7.61 1.00 -6.47
CA LEU A 77 -7.78 1.20 -7.91
C LEU A 77 -7.14 2.50 -8.41
N ALA A 78 -7.28 3.59 -7.65
CA ALA A 78 -6.64 4.87 -7.97
C ALA A 78 -5.12 4.77 -7.92
N THR A 79 -4.58 4.04 -6.93
CA THR A 79 -3.15 3.75 -6.81
C THR A 79 -2.64 2.98 -8.01
N LEU A 80 -3.36 1.93 -8.41
CA LEU A 80 -3.03 1.13 -9.60
C LEU A 80 -3.03 1.99 -10.88
N LYS A 81 -4.06 2.82 -11.06
CA LYS A 81 -4.18 3.71 -12.23
C LYS A 81 -2.99 4.67 -12.32
N ARG A 82 -2.67 5.40 -11.24
CA ARG A 82 -1.52 6.32 -11.17
C ARG A 82 -0.19 5.61 -11.44
N SER A 83 -0.04 4.40 -10.94
CA SER A 83 1.16 3.59 -11.12
C SER A 83 1.35 3.14 -12.57
N ARG A 84 0.26 2.76 -13.25
CA ARG A 84 0.28 2.41 -14.68
C ARG A 84 0.54 3.61 -15.57
N GLU A 85 -0.08 4.75 -15.28
CA GLU A 85 0.16 6.00 -16.02
C GLU A 85 1.63 6.44 -15.92
N SER A 86 2.24 6.28 -14.74
CA SER A 86 3.65 6.58 -14.50
C SER A 86 4.62 5.61 -15.19
N ALA A 87 4.19 4.37 -15.40
CA ALA A 87 4.95 3.36 -16.15
C ALA A 87 4.91 3.60 -17.67
N ASN A 88 3.83 4.21 -18.18
CA ASN A 88 3.68 4.56 -19.59
C ASN A 88 4.42 5.84 -19.98
N PHE A 89 4.87 6.65 -19.00
CA PHE A 89 5.83 7.73 -19.21
C PHE A 89 7.26 7.16 -19.32
N ARG A 90 7.53 6.44 -20.42
CA ARG A 90 8.89 6.19 -20.92
C ARG A 90 9.17 7.27 -21.95
N GLY A 91 9.78 8.37 -21.50
CA GLY A 91 10.45 9.33 -22.38
C GLY A 91 11.73 8.75 -22.95
#